data_AF-A0ABD0LFC4-F1
#
_entry.id   AF-A0ABD0LFC4-F1
#
_cell.length_a   1.000
_cell.length_b   1.000
_cell.length_c   1.000
_cell.angle_alpha   90.00
_cell.angle_beta   90.00
_cell.angle_gamma   90.00
#
_symmetry.space_group_name_H-M   'P 1'
#
loop_
_entity.id
_entity.type
_entity.pdbx_description
1 polymer ?
#
loop_
_entity_poly.entity_id
_entity_poly.type
_entity_poly.pdbx_seq_one_letter_code
_entity_poly.pdbx_strand_id
1 'polypeptide(L)'
;MAPATAMPCGVIKLAAAGHAPQVQLRTFGFGLRAFKRFPELIPLAAIISTTCVGAVSFMGYALATKPDVRLNKNSSLPPWERVKPTEKRKIFVMNQKYAPIPELERLKGEIGSYRP
;
A
#
# COMPACT_ATOMS: atom_id res chain seq x y z
N MET A 1 -37.63 -69.27 8.33
CA MET A 1 -36.29 -69.89 8.19
C MET A 1 -35.26 -68.78 8.19
N ALA A 2 -34.58 -68.59 9.32
CA ALA A 2 -33.39 -67.75 9.47
C ALA A 2 -32.16 -68.53 8.90
N PRO A 3 -30.92 -67.98 8.73
CA PRO A 3 -30.30 -67.06 9.68
C PRO A 3 -29.38 -65.96 9.13
N ALA A 4 -29.03 -65.09 10.08
CA ALA A 4 -28.11 -63.98 10.02
C ALA A 4 -26.67 -64.37 9.66
N THR A 5 -25.95 -63.43 9.04
CA THR A 5 -24.50 -63.30 9.21
C THR A 5 -24.07 -61.83 9.19
N ALA A 6 -23.59 -61.38 10.35
CA ALA A 6 -22.45 -60.48 10.54
C ALA A 6 -22.55 -59.00 10.11
N MET A 7 -22.88 -58.14 11.08
CA MET A 7 -22.03 -56.99 11.40
C MET A 7 -21.05 -57.49 12.48
N PRO A 8 -19.76 -57.12 12.51
CA PRO A 8 -19.38 -55.84 13.13
C PRO A 8 -18.05 -55.24 12.62
N CYS A 9 -17.63 -54.15 13.26
CA CYS A 9 -16.29 -53.54 13.24
C CYS A 9 -16.07 -52.43 12.19
N GLY A 10 -16.41 -51.22 12.61
CA GLY A 10 -15.37 -50.19 12.76
C GLY A 10 -14.74 -49.70 11.47
N VAL A 11 -15.52 -49.03 10.63
CA VAL A 11 -14.98 -47.89 9.89
C VAL A 11 -15.68 -46.66 10.45
N ILE A 12 -15.04 -46.11 11.49
CA ILE A 12 -15.24 -44.76 11.96
C ILE A 12 -15.07 -43.89 10.71
N LYS A 13 -16.20 -43.43 10.15
CA LYS A 13 -16.18 -42.32 9.21
C LYS A 13 -15.65 -41.16 10.04
N LEU A 14 -14.35 -40.92 9.92
CA LEU A 14 -13.62 -39.85 10.57
C LEU A 14 -14.28 -38.57 10.06
N ALA A 15 -15.25 -38.09 10.83
CA ALA A 15 -15.77 -36.76 10.74
C ALA A 15 -14.57 -35.86 11.04
N ALA A 16 -13.88 -35.45 9.98
CA ALA A 16 -13.03 -34.27 10.00
C ALA A 16 -13.97 -33.08 10.22
N ALA A 17 -14.40 -32.93 11.48
CA ALA A 17 -14.92 -31.68 12.03
C ALA A 17 -13.75 -30.71 12.15
N GLY A 18 -13.14 -30.38 11.01
CA GLY A 18 -12.49 -29.10 10.83
C GLY A 18 -13.62 -28.11 10.66
N HIS A 19 -14.09 -27.54 11.77
CA HIS A 19 -14.92 -26.35 11.77
C HIS A 19 -14.05 -25.19 11.27
N ALA A 20 -13.74 -25.19 9.97
CA ALA A 20 -13.35 -23.97 9.31
C ALA A 20 -14.56 -23.03 9.45
N PRO A 21 -14.44 -21.87 10.12
CA PRO A 21 -15.51 -20.91 10.07
C PRO A 21 -15.67 -20.57 8.59
N GLN A 22 -16.79 -20.98 8.00
CA GLN A 22 -17.24 -20.47 6.71
C GLN A 22 -17.41 -18.97 6.90
N VAL A 23 -16.33 -18.21 6.67
CA VAL A 23 -16.40 -16.76 6.50
C VAL A 23 -17.17 -16.60 5.19
N GLN A 24 -18.49 -16.66 5.28
CA GLN A 24 -19.37 -16.32 4.19
C GLN A 24 -19.00 -14.90 3.82
N LEU A 25 -18.24 -14.74 2.73
CA LEU A 25 -18.12 -13.48 2.04
C LEU A 25 -19.49 -13.22 1.41
N ARG A 26 -20.46 -12.86 2.27
CA ARG A 26 -21.67 -12.24 1.81
C ARG A 26 -21.21 -10.95 1.16
N THR A 27 -21.43 -10.84 -0.13
CA THR A 27 -21.23 -9.60 -0.87
C THR A 27 -22.20 -8.58 -0.29
N PHE A 28 -21.82 -7.95 0.82
CA PHE A 28 -22.53 -6.84 1.40
C PHE A 28 -22.37 -5.70 0.41
N GLY A 29 -23.39 -5.50 -0.42
CA GLY A 29 -23.57 -4.24 -1.10
C GLY A 29 -23.69 -3.15 -0.04
N PHE A 30 -22.56 -2.53 0.30
CA PHE A 30 -22.43 -1.40 1.22
C PHE A 30 -23.09 -0.18 0.59
N GLY A 31 -24.42 -0.20 0.48
CA GLY A 31 -25.21 0.94 0.04
C GLY A 31 -25.40 1.95 1.18
N LEU A 32 -25.66 3.21 0.83
CA LEU A 32 -25.99 4.30 1.77
C LEU A 32 -27.16 3.94 2.74
N ARG A 33 -27.99 2.95 2.39
CA ARG A 33 -29.07 2.43 3.23
C ARG A 33 -28.58 1.60 4.42
N ALA A 34 -27.44 0.91 4.31
CA ALA A 34 -26.87 0.08 5.37
C ALA A 34 -26.40 0.93 6.57
N PHE A 35 -25.82 2.11 6.31
CA PHE A 35 -25.35 3.03 7.35
C PHE A 35 -26.49 3.68 8.16
N LYS A 36 -27.69 3.81 7.58
CA LYS A 36 -28.88 4.27 8.32
C LYS A 36 -29.43 3.23 9.28
N ARG A 37 -29.21 1.94 9.00
CA ARG A 37 -29.74 0.84 9.82
C ARG A 37 -28.83 0.52 11.00
N PHE A 38 -27.50 0.70 10.84
CA PHE A 38 -26.50 0.43 11.85
C PHE A 38 -25.55 1.64 11.98
N PRO A 39 -25.83 2.60 12.88
CA PRO A 39 -25.01 3.82 13.01
C PRO A 39 -23.62 3.55 13.59
N GLU A 40 -23.45 2.44 14.30
CA GLU A 40 -22.16 1.99 14.86
C GLU A 40 -21.12 1.60 13.80
N LEU A 41 -21.54 1.29 12.57
CA LEU A 41 -20.64 0.97 11.46
C LEU A 41 -19.98 2.20 10.83
N ILE A 42 -20.54 3.40 11.05
CA ILE A 42 -20.06 4.66 10.45
C ILE A 42 -18.62 4.97 10.86
N PRO A 43 -18.24 4.99 12.16
CA PRO A 43 -16.86 5.29 12.55
C PRO A 43 -15.86 4.23 12.06
N LEU A 44 -16.27 2.95 12.06
CA LEU A 44 -15.39 1.85 11.62
C LEU A 44 -15.12 1.92 10.11
N ALA A 45 -16.17 2.14 9.31
CA ALA A 45 -16.04 2.34 7.87
C ALA A 45 -15.26 3.63 7.53
N ALA A 46 -15.40 4.68 8.32
CA ALA A 46 -14.65 5.93 8.15
C ALA A 46 -13.14 5.72 8.34
N ILE A 47 -12.70 4.99 9.37
CA ILE A 47 -11.27 4.72 9.61
C ILE A 47 -10.67 3.88 8.47
N ILE A 48 -11.39 2.84 8.02
CA ILE A 48 -10.92 1.98 6.93
C ILE A 48 -10.81 2.77 5.62
N SER A 49 -11.86 3.53 5.28
CA SER A 49 -11.87 4.33 4.04
C SER A 49 -10.80 5.42 4.05
N THR A 50 -10.64 6.16 5.15
CA THR A 50 -9.58 7.16 5.29
C THR A 50 -8.19 6.55 5.19
N THR A 51 -7.99 5.34 5.75
CA THR A 51 -6.72 4.61 5.63
C THR A 51 -6.45 4.19 4.20
N CYS A 52 -7.43 3.59 3.51
CA CYS A 52 -7.26 3.18 2.11
C CYS A 52 -6.99 4.37 1.19
N VAL A 53 -7.76 5.45 1.32
CA VAL A 53 -7.56 6.68 0.53
C VAL A 53 -6.22 7.33 0.87
N GLY A 54 -5.86 7.40 2.15
CA GLY A 54 -4.57 7.90 2.62
C GLY A 54 -3.38 7.10 2.08
N ALA A 55 -3.47 5.77 2.10
CA ALA A 55 -2.43 4.89 1.59
C ALA A 55 -2.25 5.04 0.06
N VAL A 56 -3.35 5.07 -0.70
CA VAL A 56 -3.31 5.22 -2.16
C VAL A 56 -2.77 6.61 -2.55
N SER A 57 -3.25 7.66 -1.88
CA SER A 57 -2.77 9.03 -2.14
C SER A 57 -1.29 9.19 -1.79
N PHE A 58 -0.83 8.62 -0.68
CA PHE A 58 0.58 8.66 -0.31
C PHE A 58 1.47 7.87 -1.29
N MET A 59 1.01 6.71 -1.74
CA MET A 59 1.73 5.90 -2.74
C MET A 59 1.85 6.66 -4.07
N GLY A 60 0.78 7.28 -4.56
CA GLY A 60 0.81 8.13 -5.76
C GLY A 60 1.70 9.37 -5.57
N TYR A 61 1.60 10.06 -4.44
CA TYR A 61 2.44 11.21 -4.10
C TYR A 61 3.92 10.83 -4.05
N ALA A 62 4.26 9.72 -3.38
CA ALA A 62 5.63 9.25 -3.25
C ALA A 62 6.20 8.89 -4.64
N LEU A 63 5.41 8.24 -5.49
CA LEU A 63 5.85 7.88 -6.84
C LEU A 63 6.10 9.10 -7.74
N ALA A 64 5.25 10.12 -7.65
CA ALA A 64 5.32 11.30 -8.51
C ALA A 64 6.36 12.33 -8.04
N THR A 65 6.51 12.53 -6.72
CA THR A 65 7.30 13.65 -6.18
C THR A 65 8.67 13.23 -5.64
N LYS A 66 8.89 11.95 -5.35
CA LYS A 66 10.19 11.48 -4.87
C LYS A 66 11.07 11.08 -6.05
N PRO A 67 12.20 11.79 -6.30
CA PRO A 67 13.14 11.44 -7.36
C PRO A 67 13.90 10.13 -7.09
N ASP A 68 13.70 9.54 -5.91
CA ASP A 68 14.32 8.30 -5.45
C ASP A 68 13.61 7.05 -6.01
N VAL A 69 12.32 7.16 -6.36
CA VAL A 69 11.57 6.04 -6.93
C VAL A 69 11.82 5.98 -8.44
N ARG A 70 12.66 5.05 -8.86
CA ARG A 70 13.02 4.87 -10.28
C ARG A 70 11.97 4.02 -10.99
N LEU A 71 11.13 4.68 -11.79
CA LEU A 71 10.21 4.00 -12.71
C LEU A 71 10.90 3.50 -13.99
N ASN A 72 11.97 4.17 -14.41
CA ASN A 72 12.79 3.74 -15.55
C ASN A 72 14.24 3.52 -15.10
N LYS A 73 14.79 2.34 -15.41
CA LYS A 73 16.17 1.96 -15.06
C LYS A 73 17.20 2.76 -15.87
N ASN A 74 16.83 3.25 -17.06
CA ASN A 74 17.73 3.87 -18.03
C ASN A 74 18.01 5.38 -17.82
N SER A 75 17.59 5.97 -16.70
CA SER A 75 17.91 7.37 -16.41
C SER A 75 19.42 7.53 -16.10
N SER A 76 20.18 8.14 -17.02
CA SER A 76 21.64 8.31 -16.90
C SER A 76 22.08 9.25 -15.77
N LEU A 77 21.19 10.14 -15.28
CA LEU A 77 21.53 11.09 -14.23
C LEU A 77 21.44 10.44 -12.83
N PRO A 78 22.44 10.63 -11.97
CA PRO A 78 22.42 10.11 -10.62
C PRO A 78 21.30 10.76 -9.77
N PRO A 79 20.79 10.06 -8.74
CA PRO A 79 19.60 10.51 -8.01
C PRO A 79 19.70 11.88 -7.36
N TRP A 80 20.88 12.27 -6.87
CA TRP A 80 21.11 13.57 -6.24
C TRP A 80 21.10 14.75 -7.23
N GLU A 81 21.43 14.51 -8.50
CA GLU A 81 21.38 15.54 -9.55
C GLU A 81 19.97 15.83 -10.03
N ARG A 82 19.04 14.89 -9.84
CA ARG A 82 17.62 15.09 -10.16
C ARG A 82 16.93 16.03 -9.17
N VAL A 83 17.54 16.27 -8.02
CA VAL A 83 16.99 17.13 -6.96
C VAL A 83 17.33 18.59 -7.28
N LYS A 84 16.30 19.42 -7.53
CA LYS A 84 16.50 20.85 -7.75
C LYS A 84 16.79 21.58 -6.43
N PRO A 85 17.84 22.43 -6.36
CA PRO A 85 18.17 23.18 -5.13
C PRO A 85 17.12 24.24 -4.75
N THR A 86 16.35 24.72 -5.73
CA THR A 86 15.38 25.81 -5.59
C THR A 86 14.05 25.36 -5.00
N GLU A 87 13.78 24.06 -5.00
CA GLU A 87 12.48 23.53 -4.58
C GLU A 87 12.48 23.06 -3.12
N LYS A 88 11.46 23.50 -2.37
CA LYS A 88 11.23 23.06 -0.99
C LYS A 88 10.76 21.60 -0.99
N ARG A 89 11.65 20.69 -0.59
CA ARG A 89 11.35 19.24 -0.62
C ARG A 89 10.73 18.66 0.66
N LYS A 90 10.72 19.41 1.76
CA LYS A 90 10.17 18.99 3.05
C LYS A 90 8.82 19.67 3.26
N ILE A 91 7.84 18.94 3.79
CA ILE A 91 6.48 19.46 4.06
C ILE A 91 6.57 20.65 5.01
N PHE A 92 7.38 20.51 6.05
CA PHE A 92 7.63 21.56 7.04
C PHE A 92 9.11 21.94 7.07
N VAL A 93 9.39 23.25 7.05
CA VAL A 93 10.74 23.78 7.04
C VAL A 93 10.77 25.04 7.89
N MET A 94 11.60 25.03 8.93
CA MET A 94 11.95 26.23 9.69
C MET A 94 13.27 26.78 9.14
N ASN A 95 13.22 27.98 8.55
CA ASN A 95 14.36 28.82 8.16
C ASN A 95 15.42 28.27 7.18
N GLN A 96 15.20 27.12 6.52
CA GLN A 96 16.13 26.60 5.51
C GLN A 96 15.91 27.31 4.16
N LYS A 97 16.96 27.96 3.66
CA LYS A 97 16.99 28.67 2.38
C LYS A 97 17.27 27.67 1.25
N TYR A 98 16.43 27.69 0.22
CA TYR A 98 16.57 26.88 -1.00
C TYR A 98 17.17 27.74 -2.10
N ALA A 99 18.49 27.85 -2.09
CA ALA A 99 19.25 28.61 -3.07
C ALA A 99 20.31 27.72 -3.72
N PRO A 100 20.55 27.85 -5.03
CA PRO A 100 21.68 27.19 -5.68
C PRO A 100 22.99 27.73 -5.11
N ILE A 101 23.97 26.83 -4.96
CA ILE A 101 25.30 27.19 -4.49
C ILE A 101 26.13 27.51 -5.74
N PRO A 102 26.64 28.75 -5.89
CA PRO A 102 27.29 29.19 -7.13
C PRO A 102 28.56 28.40 -7.45
N GLU A 103 29.26 27.91 -6.43
CA GLU A 103 30.45 27.07 -6.60
C GLU A 103 30.12 25.72 -7.25
N LEU A 104 29.00 25.09 -6.84
CA LEU A 104 28.57 23.82 -7.43
C LEU A 104 28.14 23.98 -8.90
N GLU A 105 27.54 25.11 -9.27
CA GLU A 105 27.14 25.36 -10.66
C GLU A 105 28.36 25.58 -11.57
N ARG A 106 29.40 26.27 -11.08
CA ARG A 106 30.67 26.44 -11.80
C ARG A 106 31.35 25.10 -12.05
N LEU A 107 31.49 24.27 -11.00
CA LEU A 107 32.09 22.94 -11.12
C LEU A 107 31.32 22.03 -12.08
N LYS A 108 29.98 22.13 -12.11
CA LYS A 108 29.15 21.40 -13.08
C LYS A 108 29.40 21.85 -14.52
N GLY A 109 29.67 23.14 -14.74
CA GLY A 109 30.04 23.67 -16.05
C GLY A 109 31.44 23.23 -16.51
N GLU A 110 32.38 23.14 -15.59
CA GLU A 110 33.79 22.75 -15.86
C GLU A 110 33.96 21.25 -16.10
N ILE A 111 33.30 20.41 -15.30
CA ILE A 111 33.50 18.96 -15.28
C ILE A 111 32.44 18.22 -16.13
N GLY A 112 31.31 18.87 -16.43
CA GLY A 112 30.14 18.23 -17.02
C GLY A 112 29.37 17.36 -16.01
N SER A 113 28.17 16.89 -16.39
CA SER A 113 27.39 15.97 -15.54
C SER A 113 28.15 14.67 -15.27
N TYR A 114 27.93 14.05 -14.11
CA TYR A 114 28.53 12.76 -13.77
C TYR A 114 28.27 11.72 -14.89
N ARG A 115 29.35 11.15 -15.44
CA ARG A 115 29.30 10.04 -16.41
C ARG A 115 29.21 8.73 -15.60
N PRO A 116 28.10 7.97 -15.68
CA PRO A 116 27.97 6.71 -14.95
C PRO A 116 28.92 5.63 -15.48
#